data_AF-A0A970Q7S7-F1
#
_entry.id   AF-A0A970Q7S7-F1
#
_cell.length_a   1.000
_cell.length_b   1.000
_cell.length_c   1.000
_cell.angle_alpha   90.00
_cell.angle_beta   90.00
_cell.angle_gamma   90.00
#
_symmetry.space_group_name_H-M   'P 1'
#
loop_
_entity.id
_entity.type
_entity.pdbx_description
1 polymer ?
#
loop_
_entity_poly.entity_id
_entity_poly.type
_entity_poly.pdbx_seq_one_letter_code
_entity_poly.pdbx_strand_id
1 'polypeptide(L)'
;MSVFLQQLINGLSIGSVYALMAVGYSLVYSIMNFSNFAHGGVIMIGSYIGFFAMTAFELPFATAFCLAAMGTGLLAVLIERIAYSPLRKRDAPFLYFIISAMGVSIFLENIIIASPIGPTFRTYPKVFGVAPFMVGGVNIGRLDVMMFFISAISLTLLIFIIEKTRTGMGIRASAYNLKASALMGVNTDRIIIIVFGLGGLLAGIAGVLFGMKYTVYPQIGNITLKSFIAAVFGGLGSLPGAVIGSILLGVIETFTSGYLSSQFRDLIAFVLLILILVVRPRGLMGKITEDKA
;
A
#
# COMPACT_ATOMS: atom_id res chain seq x y z
N MET A 1 -4.88 31.49 6.47
CA MET A 1 -3.68 30.73 6.90
C MET A 1 -4.05 29.42 7.59
N SER A 2 -5.00 29.41 8.54
CA SER A 2 -5.45 28.18 9.24
C SER A 2 -5.97 27.09 8.30
N VAL A 3 -6.78 27.42 7.29
CA VAL A 3 -7.31 26.44 6.31
C VAL A 3 -6.19 25.78 5.50
N PHE A 4 -5.22 26.55 5.03
CA PHE A 4 -4.07 26.02 4.30
C PHE A 4 -3.27 25.02 5.15
N LEU A 5 -2.91 25.41 6.38
CA LEU A 5 -2.18 24.55 7.30
C LEU A 5 -2.99 23.30 7.68
N GLN A 6 -4.29 23.44 7.89
CA GLN A 6 -5.18 22.32 8.15
C GLN A 6 -5.18 21.32 7.00
N GLN A 7 -5.33 21.78 5.75
CA GLN A 7 -5.33 20.90 4.59
C GLN A 7 -3.96 20.27 4.33
N LEU A 8 -2.88 20.99 4.63
CA LEU A 8 -1.53 20.43 4.56
C LEU A 8 -1.36 19.27 5.55
N ILE A 9 -1.77 19.43 6.81
CA ILE A 9 -1.68 18.37 7.83
C ILE A 9 -2.56 17.18 7.46
N ASN A 10 -3.81 17.44 7.04
CA ASN A 10 -4.73 16.39 6.57
C ASN A 10 -4.14 15.62 5.37
N GLY A 11 -3.53 16.35 4.42
CA GLY A 11 -2.92 15.79 3.22
C GLY A 11 -1.67 14.96 3.52
N LEU A 12 -0.83 15.40 4.45
CA LEU A 12 0.34 14.64 4.92
C LEU A 12 -0.08 13.34 5.61
N SER A 13 -1.15 13.39 6.41
CA SER A 13 -1.65 12.21 7.12
C SER A 13 -2.23 11.16 6.17
N ILE A 14 -3.08 11.55 5.22
CA ILE A 14 -3.61 10.58 4.25
C ILE A 14 -2.52 10.10 3.28
N GLY A 15 -1.63 11.00 2.87
CA GLY A 15 -0.49 10.71 2.03
C GLY A 15 0.49 9.71 2.66
N SER A 16 0.65 9.72 4.00
CA SER A 16 1.51 8.75 4.68
C SER A 16 0.95 7.33 4.62
N VAL A 17 -0.37 7.17 4.67
CA VAL A 17 -1.01 5.86 4.50
C VAL A 17 -1.00 5.42 3.04
N TYR A 18 -1.19 6.35 2.09
CA TYR A 18 -0.93 6.05 0.68
C TYR A 18 0.53 5.66 0.45
N ALA A 19 1.49 6.18 1.22
CA ALA A 19 2.89 5.80 1.10
C ALA A 19 3.11 4.34 1.51
N LEU A 20 2.48 3.87 2.60
CA LEU A 20 2.53 2.46 2.98
C LEU A 20 1.99 1.53 1.89
N MET A 21 0.83 1.87 1.33
CA MET A 21 0.20 1.08 0.26
C MET A 21 1.03 1.10 -1.02
N ALA A 22 1.47 2.29 -1.47
CA ALA A 22 2.25 2.45 -2.69
C ALA A 22 3.64 1.82 -2.58
N VAL A 23 4.28 1.87 -1.41
CA VAL A 23 5.57 1.22 -1.16
C VAL A 23 5.43 -0.30 -1.13
N GLY A 24 4.39 -0.84 -0.47
CA GLY A 24 4.09 -2.27 -0.49
C GLY A 24 3.85 -2.78 -1.91
N TYR A 25 3.06 -2.04 -2.69
CA TYR A 25 2.85 -2.30 -4.11
C TYR A 25 4.16 -2.23 -4.92
N SER A 26 4.93 -1.16 -4.75
CA SER A 26 6.18 -0.93 -5.50
C SER A 26 7.26 -1.95 -5.17
N LEU A 27 7.29 -2.48 -3.95
CA LEU A 27 8.21 -3.52 -3.53
C LEU A 27 7.97 -4.81 -4.31
N VAL A 28 6.72 -5.24 -4.45
CA VAL A 28 6.35 -6.41 -5.27
C VAL A 28 6.64 -6.15 -6.74
N TYR A 29 6.24 -4.97 -7.24
CA TYR A 29 6.49 -4.57 -8.62
C TYR A 29 7.99 -4.56 -8.96
N SER A 30 8.85 -4.10 -8.06
CA SER A 30 10.29 -3.95 -8.29
C SER A 30 11.00 -5.25 -8.67
N ILE A 31 10.43 -6.40 -8.30
CA ILE A 31 10.98 -7.73 -8.58
C ILE A 31 10.17 -8.45 -9.66
N MET A 32 8.85 -8.40 -9.55
CA MET A 32 7.98 -9.17 -10.44
C MET A 32 7.63 -8.44 -11.75
N ASN A 33 7.86 -7.13 -11.81
CA ASN A 33 7.56 -6.23 -12.93
C ASN A 33 6.10 -6.26 -13.42
N PHE A 34 5.14 -6.74 -12.62
CA PHE A 34 3.72 -6.70 -12.93
C PHE A 34 2.90 -5.96 -11.89
N SER A 35 1.77 -5.42 -12.34
CA SER A 35 0.84 -4.67 -11.50
C SER A 35 0.00 -5.61 -10.63
N ASN A 36 0.38 -5.77 -9.38
CA ASN A 36 -0.29 -6.69 -8.45
C ASN A 36 -1.58 -6.09 -7.86
N PHE A 37 -2.69 -6.19 -8.58
CA PHE A 37 -4.00 -5.71 -8.10
C PHE A 37 -4.54 -6.48 -6.90
N ALA A 38 -4.08 -7.71 -6.63
CA ALA A 38 -4.45 -8.47 -5.43
C ALA A 38 -4.05 -7.76 -4.13
N HIS A 39 -3.09 -6.83 -4.18
CA HIS A 39 -2.68 -6.02 -3.03
C HIS A 39 -3.88 -5.29 -2.39
N GLY A 40 -4.88 -4.88 -3.18
CA GLY A 40 -6.10 -4.26 -2.65
C GLY A 40 -6.96 -5.20 -1.82
N GLY A 41 -7.12 -6.44 -2.27
CA GLY A 41 -7.75 -7.48 -1.46
C GLY A 41 -7.01 -7.71 -0.15
N VAL A 42 -5.67 -7.67 -0.15
CA VAL A 42 -4.86 -7.81 1.08
C VAL A 42 -5.06 -6.61 2.03
N ILE A 43 -5.12 -5.38 1.52
CA ILE A 43 -5.45 -4.17 2.31
C ILE A 43 -6.84 -4.32 2.95
N MET A 44 -7.83 -4.75 2.15
CA MET A 44 -9.19 -5.01 2.62
C MET A 44 -9.18 -6.05 3.75
N ILE A 45 -8.57 -7.22 3.54
CA ILE A 45 -8.49 -8.25 4.59
C ILE A 45 -7.78 -7.71 5.84
N GLY A 46 -6.72 -6.91 5.70
CA GLY A 46 -6.06 -6.28 6.84
C GLY A 46 -6.98 -5.39 7.67
N SER A 47 -7.82 -4.60 7.02
CA SER A 47 -8.84 -3.79 7.68
C SER A 47 -9.89 -4.65 8.42
N TYR A 48 -10.28 -5.79 7.85
CA TYR A 48 -11.19 -6.72 8.53
C TYR A 48 -10.54 -7.45 9.70
N ILE A 49 -9.30 -7.93 9.56
CA ILE A 49 -8.58 -8.61 10.66
C ILE A 49 -8.46 -7.65 11.85
N GLY A 50 -8.01 -6.41 11.63
CA GLY A 50 -7.88 -5.44 12.71
C GLY A 50 -9.22 -5.05 13.33
N PHE A 51 -10.28 -4.91 12.53
CA PHE A 51 -11.63 -4.61 13.01
C PHE A 51 -12.17 -5.74 13.90
N PHE A 52 -12.15 -6.99 13.41
CA PHE A 52 -12.68 -8.13 14.16
C PHE A 52 -11.83 -8.50 15.36
N ALA A 53 -10.50 -8.33 15.30
CA ALA A 53 -9.63 -8.50 16.45
C ALA A 53 -10.05 -7.59 17.62
N MET A 54 -10.43 -6.33 17.36
CA MET A 54 -10.88 -5.43 18.43
C MET A 54 -12.35 -5.57 18.82
N THR A 55 -13.23 -5.99 17.91
CA THR A 55 -14.68 -5.98 18.16
C THR A 55 -15.25 -7.34 18.53
N ALA A 56 -14.76 -8.42 17.92
CA ALA A 56 -15.24 -9.78 18.20
C ALA A 56 -14.38 -10.48 19.26
N PHE A 57 -13.07 -10.23 19.25
CA PHE A 57 -12.12 -10.80 20.23
C PHE A 57 -11.73 -9.83 21.33
N GLU A 58 -12.25 -8.59 21.31
CA GLU A 58 -12.01 -7.55 22.31
C GLU A 58 -10.50 -7.30 22.60
N LEU A 59 -9.65 -7.56 21.61
CA LEU A 59 -8.20 -7.42 21.78
C LEU A 59 -7.80 -5.94 21.83
N PRO A 60 -6.79 -5.58 22.63
CA PRO A 60 -6.20 -4.25 22.60
C PRO A 60 -5.74 -3.83 21.19
N PHE A 61 -5.76 -2.53 20.91
CA PHE A 61 -5.38 -2.01 19.59
C PHE A 61 -4.00 -2.49 19.13
N ALA A 62 -3.00 -2.48 20.00
CA ALA A 62 -1.64 -2.89 19.64
C ALA A 62 -1.57 -4.35 19.18
N THR A 63 -2.28 -5.26 19.86
CA THR A 63 -2.29 -6.68 19.49
C THR A 63 -3.12 -6.91 18.23
N ALA A 64 -4.28 -6.26 18.10
CA ALA A 64 -5.10 -6.29 16.88
C ALA A 64 -4.35 -5.77 15.66
N PHE A 65 -3.59 -4.67 15.82
CA PHE A 65 -2.76 -4.07 14.78
C PHE A 65 -1.63 -5.02 14.33
N CYS A 66 -0.90 -5.63 15.28
CA CYS A 66 0.12 -6.62 14.98
C CYS A 66 -0.46 -7.87 14.30
N LEU A 67 -1.62 -8.36 14.75
CA LEU A 67 -2.32 -9.48 14.12
C LEU A 67 -2.73 -9.17 12.69
N ALA A 68 -3.25 -7.98 12.42
CA ALA A 68 -3.61 -7.55 11.07
C ALA A 68 -2.39 -7.49 10.15
N ALA A 69 -1.28 -6.89 10.61
CA ALA A 69 -0.03 -6.83 9.86
C ALA A 69 0.51 -8.24 9.56
N MET A 70 0.65 -9.09 10.59
CA MET A 70 1.20 -10.44 10.42
C MET A 70 0.29 -11.35 9.59
N GLY A 71 -1.03 -11.27 9.82
CA GLY A 71 -2.02 -12.05 9.09
C GLY A 71 -2.07 -11.71 7.60
N THR A 72 -1.95 -10.42 7.25
CA THR A 72 -1.87 -10.00 5.84
C THR A 72 -0.52 -10.28 5.20
N GLY A 73 0.58 -10.20 5.96
CA GLY A 73 1.89 -10.69 5.53
C GLY A 73 1.84 -12.18 5.15
N LEU A 74 1.24 -13.00 6.03
CA LEU A 74 1.04 -14.43 5.75
C LEU A 74 0.11 -14.64 4.56
N LEU A 75 -1.00 -13.91 4.48
CA LEU A 75 -1.93 -13.98 3.34
C LEU A 75 -1.22 -13.65 2.02
N ALA A 76 -0.40 -12.61 1.97
CA ALA A 76 0.34 -12.24 0.78
C ALA A 76 1.35 -13.32 0.36
N VAL A 77 1.99 -13.99 1.33
CA VAL A 77 2.83 -15.17 1.07
C VAL A 77 2.01 -16.33 0.51
N LEU A 78 0.81 -16.59 1.06
CA LEU A 78 -0.07 -17.64 0.55
C LEU A 78 -0.54 -17.33 -0.89
N ILE A 79 -0.88 -16.08 -1.18
CA ILE A 79 -1.22 -15.63 -2.53
C ILE A 79 -0.04 -15.85 -3.47
N GLU A 80 1.19 -15.49 -3.07
CA GLU A 80 2.39 -15.77 -3.86
C GLU A 80 2.51 -17.28 -4.15
N ARG A 81 2.37 -18.13 -3.13
CA ARG A 81 2.55 -19.57 -3.25
C ARG A 81 1.49 -20.24 -4.12
N ILE A 82 0.24 -19.80 -4.01
CA ILE A 82 -0.92 -20.46 -4.64
C ILE A 82 -1.20 -19.87 -6.03
N ALA A 83 -1.15 -18.54 -6.16
CA ALA A 83 -1.55 -17.87 -7.40
C ALA A 83 -0.36 -17.60 -8.34
N TYR A 84 0.78 -17.15 -7.80
CA TYR A 84 1.86 -16.60 -8.64
C TYR A 84 3.05 -17.54 -8.86
N SER A 85 3.45 -18.29 -7.83
CA SER A 85 4.54 -19.27 -7.92
C SER A 85 4.26 -20.36 -8.98
N PRO A 86 3.06 -20.93 -9.11
CA PRO A 86 2.77 -21.91 -10.17
C PRO A 86 2.88 -21.32 -11.57
N LEU A 87 2.48 -20.06 -11.76
CA LEU A 87 2.63 -19.35 -13.04
C LEU A 87 4.11 -19.11 -13.36
N ARG A 88 4.90 -18.66 -12.37
CA ARG A 88 6.34 -18.46 -12.52
C ARG A 88 7.07 -19.75 -12.87
N LYS A 89 6.76 -20.85 -12.18
CA LYS A 89 7.40 -22.16 -12.42
C LYS A 89 7.09 -22.78 -13.78
N ARG A 90 6.04 -22.30 -14.45
CA ARG A 90 5.64 -22.73 -15.80
C ARG A 90 6.06 -21.72 -16.88
N ASP A 91 6.87 -20.72 -16.52
CA ASP A 91 7.29 -19.62 -17.41
C ASP A 91 6.09 -18.96 -18.14
N ALA A 92 4.99 -18.78 -17.40
CA ALA A 92 3.76 -18.23 -17.96
C ALA A 92 3.95 -16.79 -18.48
N PRO A 93 3.23 -16.39 -19.55
CA PRO A 93 3.26 -15.02 -20.04
C PRO A 93 2.87 -13.99 -18.99
N PHE A 94 3.45 -12.79 -19.08
CA PHE A 94 3.17 -11.66 -18.18
C PHE A 94 1.67 -11.39 -17.95
N LEU A 95 0.87 -11.47 -19.01
CA LEU A 95 -0.57 -11.24 -18.96
C LEU A 95 -1.28 -12.14 -17.94
N TYR A 96 -0.80 -13.37 -17.75
CA TYR A 96 -1.44 -14.34 -16.84
C TYR A 96 -1.27 -13.94 -15.37
N PHE A 97 -0.18 -13.24 -15.03
CA PHE A 97 0.00 -12.68 -13.69
C PHE A 97 -1.00 -11.57 -13.39
N ILE A 98 -1.31 -10.70 -14.37
CA ILE A 98 -2.31 -9.65 -14.20
C ILE A 98 -3.71 -10.26 -14.02
N ILE A 99 -4.09 -11.20 -14.89
CA ILE A 99 -5.39 -11.88 -14.81
C ILE A 99 -5.53 -12.60 -13.46
N SER A 100 -4.48 -13.31 -13.04
CA SER A 100 -4.46 -13.96 -11.73
C SER A 100 -4.59 -12.96 -10.58
N ALA A 101 -3.89 -11.82 -10.64
CA ALA A 101 -3.98 -10.78 -9.61
C ALA A 101 -5.38 -10.17 -9.49
N MET A 102 -6.04 -9.91 -10.62
CA MET A 102 -7.43 -9.44 -10.63
C MET A 102 -8.36 -10.52 -10.08
N GLY A 103 -8.17 -11.78 -10.48
CA GLY A 103 -8.93 -12.93 -9.97
C GLY A 103 -8.79 -13.11 -8.46
N VAL A 104 -7.58 -13.00 -7.91
CA VAL A 104 -7.35 -13.04 -6.46
C VAL A 104 -8.02 -11.86 -5.76
N SER A 105 -7.93 -10.63 -6.31
CA SER A 105 -8.59 -9.47 -5.72
C SER A 105 -10.12 -9.66 -5.64
N ILE A 106 -10.74 -10.08 -6.74
CA ILE A 106 -12.18 -10.37 -6.82
C ILE A 106 -12.54 -11.51 -5.87
N PHE A 107 -11.75 -12.57 -5.80
CA PHE A 107 -11.98 -13.69 -4.90
C PHE A 107 -11.95 -13.26 -3.43
N LEU A 108 -10.94 -12.49 -3.01
CA LEU A 108 -10.83 -11.99 -1.65
C LEU A 108 -11.97 -11.03 -1.29
N GLU A 109 -12.43 -10.20 -2.22
CA GLU A 109 -13.60 -9.35 -1.99
C GLU A 109 -14.86 -10.20 -1.81
N ASN A 110 -15.10 -11.15 -2.71
CA ASN A 110 -16.32 -11.94 -2.72
C ASN A 110 -16.38 -12.97 -1.59
N ILE A 111 -15.24 -13.47 -1.08
CA ILE A 111 -15.26 -14.36 0.08
C ILE A 111 -15.80 -13.65 1.32
N ILE A 112 -15.52 -12.35 1.48
CA ILE A 112 -16.07 -11.56 2.58
C ILE A 112 -17.57 -11.33 2.36
N ILE A 113 -17.97 -10.94 1.15
CA ILE A 113 -19.38 -10.71 0.80
C ILE A 113 -20.23 -11.97 1.02
N ALA A 114 -19.73 -13.13 0.59
CA ALA A 114 -20.42 -14.42 0.70
C ALA A 114 -20.38 -15.02 2.11
N SER A 115 -19.45 -14.59 2.97
CA SER A 115 -19.37 -15.03 4.35
C SER A 115 -20.42 -14.35 5.25
N PRO A 116 -20.64 -14.82 6.48
CA PRO A 116 -21.52 -14.14 7.45
C PRO A 116 -21.13 -12.70 7.80
N ILE A 117 -19.93 -12.25 7.40
CA ILE A 117 -19.49 -10.86 7.54
C ILE A 117 -20.37 -9.93 6.69
N GLY A 118 -20.69 -10.35 5.46
CA GLY A 118 -21.52 -9.62 4.50
C GLY A 118 -20.92 -8.31 3.97
N PRO A 119 -21.64 -7.62 3.07
CA PRO A 119 -21.18 -6.40 2.39
C PRO A 119 -21.37 -5.11 3.21
N THR A 120 -21.54 -5.22 4.53
CA THR A 120 -21.91 -4.08 5.38
C THR A 120 -20.73 -3.17 5.71
N PHE A 121 -21.03 -1.87 5.85
CA PHE A 121 -20.07 -0.88 6.33
C PHE A 121 -19.88 -1.01 7.85
N ARG A 122 -18.62 -1.05 8.28
CA ARG A 122 -18.23 -1.24 9.68
C ARG A 122 -17.30 -0.12 10.10
N THR A 123 -17.58 0.50 11.25
CA THR A 123 -16.77 1.59 11.79
C THR A 123 -15.94 1.07 12.95
N TYR A 124 -14.63 1.30 12.89
CA TYR A 124 -13.72 0.93 13.97
C TYR A 124 -14.13 1.54 15.32
N PRO A 125 -13.97 0.83 16.45
CA PRO A 125 -14.15 1.43 17.76
C PRO A 125 -13.16 2.59 17.96
N LYS A 126 -13.57 3.57 18.76
CA LYS A 126 -12.74 4.76 19.05
C LYS A 126 -11.59 4.38 19.99
N VAL A 127 -10.44 4.03 19.40
CA VAL A 127 -9.21 3.70 20.13
C VAL A 127 -8.52 4.94 20.68
N PHE A 128 -8.54 6.03 19.92
CA PHE A 128 -7.89 7.28 20.29
C PHE A 128 -8.92 8.31 20.76
N GLY A 129 -8.50 9.20 21.66
CA GLY A 129 -9.34 10.33 22.08
C GLY A 129 -9.82 11.14 20.88
N VAL A 130 -11.12 11.48 20.86
CA VAL A 130 -11.76 12.19 19.74
C VAL A 130 -11.38 13.66 19.70
N ALA A 131 -11.03 14.25 20.84
CA ALA A 131 -10.65 15.65 20.95
C ALA A 131 -9.34 15.94 20.20
N PRO A 132 -9.35 16.82 19.19
CA PRO A 132 -8.15 17.17 18.43
C PRO A 132 -7.16 17.97 19.30
N PHE A 133 -5.89 17.95 18.91
CA PHE A 133 -4.91 18.90 19.43
C PHE A 133 -5.12 20.25 18.75
N MET A 134 -5.33 21.31 19.52
CA MET A 134 -5.43 22.67 19.00
C MET A 134 -4.05 23.33 19.09
N VAL A 135 -3.47 23.63 17.93
CA VAL A 135 -2.18 24.34 17.84
C VAL A 135 -2.36 25.52 16.90
N GLY A 136 -2.27 26.74 17.43
CA GLY A 136 -2.31 27.96 16.61
C GLY A 136 -3.57 28.11 15.74
N GLY A 137 -4.74 27.62 16.20
CA GLY A 137 -6.00 27.67 15.44
C GLY A 137 -6.16 26.56 14.40
N VAL A 138 -5.30 25.54 14.41
CA VAL A 138 -5.39 24.33 13.57
C VAL A 138 -5.80 23.13 14.42
N ASN A 139 -6.77 22.35 13.95
CA ASN A 139 -7.31 21.18 14.63
C ASN A 139 -6.62 19.92 14.11
N ILE A 140 -5.67 19.39 14.88
CA ILE A 140 -4.92 18.21 14.49
C ILE A 140 -5.57 16.97 15.11
N GLY A 141 -6.18 16.12 14.28
CA GLY A 141 -6.80 14.88 14.74
C GLY A 141 -5.75 13.92 15.33
N ARG A 142 -6.05 13.31 16.48
CA ARG A 142 -5.10 12.35 17.11
C ARG A 142 -4.80 11.16 16.21
N LEU A 143 -5.82 10.69 15.49
CA LEU A 143 -5.69 9.63 14.50
C LEU A 143 -4.78 10.04 13.34
N ASP A 144 -4.85 11.30 12.89
CA ASP A 144 -4.02 11.79 11.79
C ASP A 144 -2.53 11.79 12.15
N VAL A 145 -2.23 12.19 13.38
CA VAL A 145 -0.88 12.15 13.97
C VAL A 145 -0.38 10.70 14.08
N MET A 146 -1.21 9.80 14.59
CA MET A 146 -0.85 8.39 14.72
C MET A 146 -0.63 7.72 13.37
N MET A 147 -1.47 8.01 12.36
CA MET A 147 -1.27 7.54 10.98
C MET A 147 0.10 7.96 10.46
N PHE A 148 0.48 9.24 10.65
CA PHE A 148 1.77 9.75 10.22
C PHE A 148 2.94 9.02 10.90
N PHE A 149 2.92 8.92 12.24
CA PHE A 149 4.01 8.28 12.98
C PHE A 149 4.13 6.79 12.71
N ILE A 150 3.01 6.04 12.70
CA ILE A 150 3.02 4.61 12.40
C ILE A 150 3.55 4.39 10.98
N SER A 151 3.08 5.18 10.01
CA SER A 151 3.58 5.09 8.63
C SER A 151 5.08 5.37 8.54
N ALA A 152 5.55 6.45 9.19
CA ALA A 152 6.96 6.82 9.19
C ALA A 152 7.84 5.73 9.83
N ILE A 153 7.42 5.16 10.96
CA ILE A 153 8.14 4.07 11.63
C ILE A 153 8.19 2.82 10.75
N SER A 154 7.06 2.41 10.18
CA SER A 154 6.99 1.23 9.31
C SER A 154 7.84 1.37 8.06
N LEU A 155 7.81 2.54 7.41
CA LEU A 155 8.64 2.82 6.23
C LEU A 155 10.13 2.90 6.58
N THR A 156 10.48 3.51 7.72
CA THR A 156 11.86 3.56 8.20
C THR A 156 12.39 2.16 8.47
N LEU A 157 11.59 1.31 9.11
CA LEU A 157 11.94 -0.09 9.37
C LEU A 157 12.12 -0.87 8.06
N LEU A 158 11.25 -0.65 7.08
CA LEU A 158 11.37 -1.28 5.76
C LEU A 158 12.66 -0.84 5.05
N ILE A 159 12.96 0.47 5.04
CA ILE A 159 14.18 1.01 4.43
C ILE A 159 15.41 0.41 5.13
N PHE A 160 15.39 0.33 6.46
CA PHE A 160 16.45 -0.34 7.21
C PHE A 160 16.62 -1.80 6.78
N ILE A 161 15.54 -2.57 6.65
CA ILE A 161 15.59 -3.96 6.17
C ILE A 161 16.22 -4.01 4.76
N ILE A 162 15.80 -3.15 3.85
CA ILE A 162 16.25 -3.17 2.44
C ILE A 162 17.70 -2.71 2.30
N GLU A 163 18.12 -1.71 3.05
CA GLU A 163 19.44 -1.10 2.89
C GLU A 163 20.53 -1.73 3.75
N LYS A 164 20.18 -2.20 4.96
CA LYS A 164 21.13 -2.61 5.99
C LYS A 164 21.20 -4.11 6.25
N THR A 165 20.36 -4.93 5.61
CA THR A 165 20.36 -6.40 5.82
C THR A 165 20.82 -7.18 4.58
N ARG A 166 21.31 -8.41 4.80
CA ARG A 166 21.66 -9.36 3.72
C ARG A 166 20.46 -9.69 2.85
N THR A 167 19.29 -9.84 3.46
CA THR A 167 18.03 -10.03 2.74
C THR A 167 17.73 -8.83 1.83
N GLY A 168 17.91 -7.61 2.34
CA GLY A 168 17.75 -6.38 1.59
C GLY A 168 18.70 -6.24 0.40
N MET A 169 19.96 -6.69 0.55
CA MET A 169 20.90 -6.81 -0.56
C MET A 169 20.35 -7.75 -1.65
N GLY A 170 19.82 -8.91 -1.27
CA GLY A 170 19.19 -9.84 -2.21
C GLY A 170 17.96 -9.26 -2.92
N ILE A 171 17.12 -8.48 -2.22
CA ILE A 171 15.99 -7.74 -2.80
C ILE A 171 16.48 -6.74 -3.85
N ARG A 172 17.47 -5.90 -3.51
CA ARG A 172 18.01 -4.87 -4.42
C ARG A 172 18.69 -5.48 -5.65
N ALA A 173 19.42 -6.58 -5.48
CA ALA A 173 20.01 -7.31 -6.61
C ALA A 173 18.93 -7.91 -7.52
N SER A 174 17.93 -8.57 -6.92
CA SER A 174 16.83 -9.20 -7.65
C SER A 174 15.97 -8.20 -8.42
N ALA A 175 15.79 -6.99 -7.88
CA ALA A 175 15.08 -5.90 -8.54
C ALA A 175 15.83 -5.35 -9.78
N TYR A 176 17.15 -5.53 -9.85
CA TYR A 176 17.93 -5.14 -11.03
C TYR A 176 17.84 -6.20 -12.12
N ASN A 177 18.13 -7.46 -11.76
CA ASN A 177 17.99 -8.60 -12.65
C ASN A 177 17.80 -9.89 -11.84
N LEU A 178 16.57 -10.40 -11.87
CA LEU A 178 16.19 -11.61 -11.14
C LEU A 178 16.98 -12.85 -11.60
N LYS A 179 17.16 -13.03 -12.92
CA LYS A 179 17.89 -14.16 -13.51
C LYS A 179 19.38 -14.12 -13.15
N ALA A 180 20.01 -12.96 -13.31
CA ALA A 180 21.41 -12.78 -12.95
C ALA A 180 21.64 -13.01 -11.44
N SER A 181 20.72 -12.52 -10.59
CA SER A 181 20.81 -12.74 -9.14
C SER A 181 20.77 -14.22 -8.77
N ALA A 182 19.95 -15.02 -9.46
CA ALA A 182 19.91 -16.47 -9.27
C ALA A 182 21.25 -17.14 -9.64
N LEU A 183 21.88 -16.71 -10.73
CA LEU A 183 23.21 -17.20 -11.14
C LEU A 183 24.32 -16.83 -10.14
N MET A 184 24.16 -15.72 -9.42
CA MET A 184 25.06 -15.29 -8.35
C MET A 184 24.77 -15.97 -6.99
N GLY A 185 23.92 -17.01 -6.96
CA GLY A 185 23.62 -17.80 -5.76
C GLY A 185 22.54 -17.20 -4.85
N VAL A 186 21.84 -16.15 -5.27
CA VAL A 186 20.70 -15.62 -4.51
C VAL A 186 19.51 -16.57 -4.69
N ASN A 187 18.93 -17.04 -3.58
CA ASN A 187 17.68 -17.79 -3.62
C ASN A 187 16.51 -16.84 -3.94
N THR A 188 16.21 -16.67 -5.23
CA THR A 188 15.19 -15.74 -5.72
C THR A 188 13.79 -16.08 -5.26
N ASP A 189 13.45 -17.37 -5.16
CA ASP A 189 12.17 -17.81 -4.61
C ASP A 189 11.98 -17.32 -3.17
N ARG A 190 13.02 -17.43 -2.33
CA ARG A 190 13.00 -16.89 -0.96
C ARG A 190 12.85 -15.37 -0.94
N ILE A 191 13.54 -14.67 -1.83
CA ILE A 191 13.45 -13.21 -1.94
C ILE A 191 12.03 -12.78 -2.32
N ILE A 192 11.41 -13.45 -3.31
CA ILE A 192 10.05 -13.14 -3.75
C ILE A 192 9.06 -13.34 -2.60
N ILE A 193 9.12 -14.45 -1.86
CA ILE A 193 8.25 -14.70 -0.70
C ILE A 193 8.41 -13.61 0.36
N ILE A 194 9.65 -13.22 0.68
CA ILE A 194 9.92 -12.16 1.65
C ILE A 194 9.32 -10.84 1.18
N VAL A 195 9.45 -10.51 -0.10
CA VAL A 195 8.89 -9.29 -0.71
C VAL A 195 7.37 -9.28 -0.67
N PHE A 196 6.72 -10.40 -0.97
CA PHE A 196 5.27 -10.53 -0.81
C PHE A 196 4.86 -10.41 0.66
N GLY A 197 5.60 -11.02 1.59
CA GLY A 197 5.35 -10.91 3.02
C GLY A 197 5.49 -9.48 3.55
N LEU A 198 6.56 -8.77 3.17
CA LEU A 198 6.78 -7.36 3.54
C LEU A 198 5.73 -6.45 2.90
N GLY A 199 5.38 -6.68 1.63
CA GLY A 199 4.30 -5.96 0.96
C GLY A 199 2.95 -6.18 1.66
N GLY A 200 2.64 -7.43 2.03
CA GLY A 200 1.44 -7.78 2.78
C GLY A 200 1.41 -7.17 4.18
N LEU A 201 2.53 -7.16 4.90
CA LEU A 201 2.66 -6.50 6.20
C LEU A 201 2.28 -5.01 6.12
N LEU A 202 2.83 -4.30 5.12
CA LEU A 202 2.51 -2.89 4.89
C LEU A 202 1.05 -2.70 4.47
N ALA A 203 0.50 -3.62 3.67
CA ALA A 203 -0.90 -3.62 3.29
C ALA A 203 -1.84 -3.74 4.51
N GLY A 204 -1.51 -4.62 5.46
CA GLY A 204 -2.27 -4.78 6.69
C GLY A 204 -2.21 -3.54 7.57
N ILE A 205 -1.02 -3.00 7.77
CA ILE A 205 -0.83 -1.75 8.53
C ILE A 205 -1.65 -0.62 7.90
N ALA A 206 -1.52 -0.44 6.58
CA ALA A 206 -2.27 0.58 5.86
C ALA A 206 -3.78 0.32 5.90
N GLY A 207 -4.22 -0.94 5.79
CA GLY A 207 -5.63 -1.34 5.85
C GLY A 207 -6.27 -1.02 7.20
N VAL A 208 -5.58 -1.26 8.31
CA VAL A 208 -6.06 -0.88 9.65
C VAL A 208 -6.16 0.64 9.76
N LEU A 209 -5.10 1.37 9.43
CA LEU A 209 -5.08 2.84 9.53
C LEU A 209 -6.15 3.49 8.65
N PHE A 210 -6.29 3.00 7.41
CA PHE A 210 -7.29 3.49 6.47
C PHE A 210 -8.71 3.13 6.90
N GLY A 211 -8.91 1.89 7.40
CA GLY A 211 -10.19 1.44 7.96
C GLY A 211 -10.59 2.15 9.25
N MET A 212 -9.63 2.68 10.03
CA MET A 212 -9.92 3.54 11.19
C MET A 212 -10.28 4.97 10.78
N LYS A 213 -9.65 5.50 9.73
CA LYS A 213 -9.95 6.84 9.20
C LYS A 213 -11.29 6.87 8.48
N TYR A 214 -11.61 5.80 7.78
CA TYR A 214 -12.84 5.60 7.01
C TYR A 214 -13.67 4.45 7.61
N THR A 215 -14.50 3.82 6.81
CA THR A 215 -15.26 2.62 7.18
C THR A 215 -14.66 1.41 6.49
N VAL A 216 -14.75 0.25 7.14
CA VAL A 216 -14.42 -1.05 6.56
C VAL A 216 -15.60 -1.57 5.76
N TYR A 217 -15.37 -1.93 4.51
CA TYR A 217 -16.33 -2.57 3.60
C TYR A 217 -15.53 -3.31 2.51
N PRO A 218 -16.12 -4.28 1.79
CA PRO A 218 -15.34 -5.15 0.89
C PRO A 218 -14.60 -4.38 -0.21
N GLN A 219 -15.19 -3.33 -0.75
CA GLN A 219 -14.60 -2.54 -1.83
C GLN A 219 -13.54 -1.52 -1.35
N ILE A 220 -13.22 -1.47 -0.04
CA ILE A 220 -12.18 -0.57 0.49
C ILE A 220 -10.81 -0.80 -0.18
N GLY A 221 -10.56 -2.02 -0.68
CA GLY A 221 -9.35 -2.41 -1.40
C GLY A 221 -9.12 -1.67 -2.73
N ASN A 222 -10.18 -1.06 -3.31
CA ASN A 222 -10.09 -0.27 -4.54
C ASN A 222 -9.18 0.97 -4.39
N ILE A 223 -8.86 1.36 -3.15
CA ILE A 223 -7.83 2.37 -2.84
C ILE A 223 -6.46 2.05 -3.45
N THR A 224 -6.22 0.79 -3.80
CA THR A 224 -5.02 0.34 -4.52
C THR A 224 -4.82 1.06 -5.84
N LEU A 225 -5.89 1.49 -6.52
CA LEU A 225 -5.78 2.32 -7.73
C LEU A 225 -5.08 3.66 -7.44
N LYS A 226 -5.39 4.29 -6.30
CA LYS A 226 -4.71 5.53 -5.88
C LYS A 226 -3.27 5.30 -5.48
N SER A 227 -3.02 4.18 -4.82
CA SER A 227 -1.66 3.75 -4.44
C SER A 227 -0.80 3.44 -5.67
N PHE A 228 -1.41 2.85 -6.70
CA PHE A 228 -0.80 2.65 -8.01
C PHE A 228 -0.51 3.99 -8.70
N ILE A 229 -1.48 4.92 -8.75
CA ILE A 229 -1.27 6.26 -9.30
C ILE A 229 -0.09 6.94 -8.61
N ALA A 230 -0.05 6.91 -7.28
CA ALA A 230 1.05 7.46 -6.49
C ALA A 230 2.39 6.80 -6.80
N ALA A 231 2.43 5.47 -6.96
CA ALA A 231 3.63 4.73 -7.31
C ALA A 231 4.11 5.05 -8.75
N VAL A 232 3.20 5.18 -9.72
CA VAL A 232 3.54 5.58 -11.09
C VAL A 232 4.07 7.00 -11.12
N PHE A 233 3.37 7.91 -10.44
CA PHE A 233 3.79 9.30 -10.31
C PHE A 233 5.18 9.41 -9.65
N GLY A 234 5.43 8.63 -8.60
CA GLY A 234 6.75 8.50 -7.96
C GLY A 234 7.83 7.82 -8.80
N GLY A 235 7.44 6.96 -9.73
CA GLY A 235 8.29 6.07 -10.52
C GLY A 235 8.16 4.62 -10.06
N LEU A 236 7.52 3.78 -10.89
CA LEU A 236 7.24 2.38 -10.58
C LEU A 236 8.51 1.61 -10.18
N GLY A 237 8.41 0.84 -9.10
CA GLY A 237 9.53 0.05 -8.57
C GLY A 237 10.57 0.87 -7.76
N SER A 238 10.44 2.20 -7.68
CA SER A 238 11.26 3.04 -6.81
C SER A 238 10.56 3.26 -5.47
N LEU A 239 11.09 2.68 -4.39
CA LEU A 239 10.51 2.87 -3.05
C LEU A 239 10.52 4.34 -2.59
N PRO A 240 11.63 5.10 -2.71
CA PRO A 240 11.62 6.53 -2.38
C PRO A 240 10.64 7.32 -3.26
N GLY A 241 10.57 6.95 -4.55
CA GLY A 241 9.62 7.52 -5.49
C GLY A 241 8.18 7.35 -5.02
N ALA A 242 7.80 6.14 -4.62
CA ALA A 242 6.48 5.83 -4.10
C ALA A 242 6.11 6.64 -2.85
N VAL A 243 7.07 6.88 -1.94
CA VAL A 243 6.82 7.74 -0.76
C VAL A 243 6.52 9.17 -1.18
N ILE A 244 7.40 9.78 -1.99
CA ILE A 244 7.23 11.15 -2.46
C ILE A 244 5.92 11.29 -3.24
N GLY A 245 5.65 10.34 -4.14
CA GLY A 245 4.46 10.34 -4.96
C GLY A 245 3.16 10.23 -4.15
N SER A 246 3.14 9.40 -3.11
CA SER A 246 1.99 9.27 -2.22
C SER A 246 1.75 10.51 -1.35
N ILE A 247 2.82 11.13 -0.83
CA ILE A 247 2.71 12.37 -0.07
C ILE A 247 2.17 13.50 -0.96
N LEU A 248 2.72 13.65 -2.17
CA LEU A 248 2.25 14.65 -3.12
C LEU A 248 0.80 14.39 -3.54
N LEU A 249 0.44 13.14 -3.86
CA LEU A 249 -0.93 12.79 -4.22
C LEU A 249 -1.90 13.09 -3.06
N GLY A 250 -1.56 12.70 -1.83
CA GLY A 250 -2.37 12.95 -0.65
C GLY A 250 -2.59 14.45 -0.40
N VAL A 251 -1.53 15.26 -0.52
CA VAL A 251 -1.63 16.72 -0.41
C VAL A 251 -2.52 17.28 -1.53
N ILE A 252 -2.27 16.92 -2.79
CA ILE A 252 -3.06 17.45 -3.91
C ILE A 252 -4.54 17.06 -3.79
N GLU A 253 -4.85 15.83 -3.43
CA GLU A 253 -6.24 15.37 -3.23
C GLU A 253 -6.95 16.10 -2.10
N THR A 254 -6.26 16.33 -0.99
CA THR A 254 -6.81 17.07 0.16
C THR A 254 -7.03 18.54 -0.16
N PHE A 255 -6.09 19.19 -0.84
CA PHE A 255 -6.25 20.57 -1.31
C PHE A 255 -7.38 20.69 -2.34
N THR A 256 -7.47 19.77 -3.28
CA THR A 256 -8.57 19.70 -4.26
C THR A 256 -9.91 19.62 -3.56
N SER A 257 -10.02 18.76 -2.55
CA SER A 257 -11.26 18.57 -1.81
C SER A 257 -11.61 19.77 -0.94
N GLY A 258 -10.60 20.46 -0.39
CA GLY A 258 -10.78 21.59 0.51
C GLY A 258 -11.06 22.91 -0.21
N TYR A 259 -10.55 23.12 -1.42
CA TYR A 259 -10.67 24.38 -2.17
C TYR A 259 -11.58 24.32 -3.40
N LEU A 260 -11.74 23.16 -4.03
CA LEU A 260 -12.58 22.99 -5.22
C LEU A 260 -13.83 22.16 -4.88
N SER A 261 -13.68 20.84 -4.82
CA SER A 261 -14.75 19.89 -4.50
C SER A 261 -14.16 18.50 -4.31
N SER A 262 -14.74 17.70 -3.41
CA SER A 262 -14.35 16.31 -3.21
C SER A 262 -14.63 15.43 -4.45
N GLN A 263 -15.55 15.85 -5.33
CA GLN A 263 -15.88 15.11 -6.56
C GLN A 263 -14.74 15.15 -7.59
N PHE A 264 -13.89 16.18 -7.56
CA PHE A 264 -12.76 16.31 -8.48
C PHE A 264 -11.51 15.54 -8.02
N ARG A 265 -11.54 14.93 -6.84
CA ARG A 265 -10.39 14.22 -6.27
C ARG A 265 -9.86 13.13 -7.21
N ASP A 266 -10.76 12.27 -7.68
CA ASP A 266 -10.37 11.16 -8.55
C ASP A 266 -10.02 11.65 -9.96
N LEU A 267 -10.76 12.64 -10.48
CA LEU A 267 -10.44 13.28 -11.76
C LEU A 267 -9.01 13.82 -11.78
N ILE A 268 -8.62 14.58 -10.75
CA ILE A 268 -7.28 15.17 -10.66
C ILE A 268 -6.20 14.10 -10.49
N ALA A 269 -6.45 13.04 -9.72
CA ALA A 269 -5.51 11.93 -9.59
C ALA A 269 -5.23 11.25 -10.95
N PHE A 270 -6.27 10.99 -11.75
CA PHE A 270 -6.11 10.39 -13.09
C PHE A 270 -5.51 11.36 -14.11
N VAL A 271 -5.87 12.65 -14.08
CA VAL A 271 -5.24 13.66 -14.95
C VAL A 271 -3.75 13.77 -14.64
N LEU A 272 -3.35 13.79 -13.36
CA LEU A 272 -1.95 13.78 -12.95
C LEU A 272 -1.20 12.54 -13.42
N LEU A 273 -1.83 11.36 -13.34
CA LEU A 273 -1.28 10.13 -13.87
C LEU A 273 -1.00 10.25 -15.38
N ILE A 274 -1.97 10.70 -16.16
CA ILE A 274 -1.82 10.84 -17.62
C ILE A 274 -0.72 11.85 -17.93
N LEU A 275 -0.75 13.02 -17.28
CA LEU A 275 0.21 14.09 -17.51
C LEU A 275 1.62 13.63 -17.21
N ILE A 276 1.85 12.95 -16.07
CA ILE A 276 3.19 12.47 -15.76
C ILE A 276 3.64 11.37 -16.70
N LEU A 277 2.75 10.47 -17.15
CA LEU A 277 3.13 9.44 -18.12
C LEU A 277 3.51 10.04 -19.48
N VAL A 278 2.85 11.12 -19.90
CA VAL A 278 3.18 11.84 -21.15
C VAL A 278 4.49 12.61 -21.03
N VAL A 279 4.71 13.32 -19.91
CA VAL A 279 5.86 14.23 -19.75
C VAL A 279 7.10 13.51 -19.21
N ARG A 280 6.92 12.54 -18.30
CA ARG A 280 7.96 11.73 -17.67
C ARG A 280 7.45 10.29 -17.44
N PRO A 281 7.46 9.42 -18.48
CA PRO A 281 6.96 8.04 -18.37
C PRO A 281 7.66 7.18 -17.31
N ARG A 282 8.82 7.61 -16.81
CA ARG A 282 9.57 6.99 -15.72
C ARG A 282 9.13 7.47 -14.32
N GLY A 283 8.20 8.40 -14.20
CA GLY A 283 7.83 9.07 -12.95
C GLY A 283 8.91 10.02 -12.44
N LEU A 284 8.76 10.48 -11.19
CA LEU A 284 9.68 11.46 -10.58
C LEU A 284 11.07 10.88 -10.27
N MET A 285 11.15 9.63 -9.81
CA MET A 285 12.39 8.97 -9.37
C MET A 285 12.62 7.61 -10.06
N GLY A 286 12.10 7.41 -11.27
CA GLY A 286 12.37 6.20 -12.04
C GLY A 286 13.84 6.10 -12.46
N LYS A 287 14.41 4.90 -12.37
CA LYS A 287 15.81 4.67 -12.76
C LYS A 287 15.97 4.67 -14.28
N ILE A 288 17.12 5.14 -14.75
CA ILE A 288 17.57 4.96 -16.13
C ILE A 288 17.96 3.50 -16.26
N THR A 289 17.08 2.67 -16.80
CA THR A 289 17.53 1.46 -17.47
C THR A 289 17.88 1.89 -18.88
N GLU A 290 19.18 1.96 -19.18
CA GLU A 290 19.63 1.81 -20.55
C GLU A 290 19.01 0.54 -21.11
N ASP A 291 18.55 0.63 -22.35
CA ASP A 291 17.96 -0.48 -23.06
C ASP A 291 18.90 -1.68 -22.96
N LYS A 292 18.36 -2.82 -22.52
CA LYS A 292 19.11 -4.07 -22.45
C LYS A 292 19.24 -4.59 -23.88
N ALA A 293 20.14 -3.96 -24.65
CA ALA A 293 20.66 -4.47 -25.91
C ALA A 293 21.95 -5.26 -25.64
#